data_AF-A0A238VCG1-F1
#
_entry.id   AF-A0A238VCG1-F1
#
_cell.length_a   1.000
_cell.length_b   1.000
_cell.length_c   1.000
_cell.angle_alpha   90.00
_cell.angle_beta   90.00
_cell.angle_gamma   90.00
#
_symmetry.space_group_name_H-M   'P 1'
#
loop_
_entity.id
_entity.type
_entity.pdbx_description
1 polymer ?
#
loop_
_entity_poly.entity_id
_entity_poly.type
_entity_poly.pdbx_seq_one_letter_code
_entity_poly.pdbx_strand_id
1 'polypeptide(L)'
;MTILAMDQGTTSSRALVFGDDLSVQAKAQHEFPQHFPRSGWVEHDPDDIWTSSAGTARAAIEKAGAPRIDAIGITNQRETVVIWDRKTGQPIHRAIVWQDRRTADICNRLRDDGAEDQVTDTTGLLLDPYFSATKIAWMLDQVDGARDRARAGNLAFGTVDSFLIWKLTGGQAHVTDATNASRTLLYDIRSGDWSDDMCRLFDVPRGLLPEVRDSADDFGTTRPDLFGRAIPILGVAGDQQAATVGQACFRPGMVKATYGTGCFALLNTGDQAVRSGNRLLTTIAYRLDGKTTYALEGSIFIAGAVVQWLRDGLHLIREASETQGLSDQADDSQKIIMVPAFTGLGAPHWAPDARGAVFGLTRNTGPAEFARAALESVGFQTRDLLQAMRADWPEAGDAVLRVDGGMTASQPAMQFLADILGAPVDRPRNTETTAQGAAWLAGYRAGLCPPPGEYAKAWQLDRRFEPRMSDDDRDRRYSAWQRAVQAVLSV
;
A
#
# COMPACT_ATOMS: atom_id res chain seq x y z
N MET A 1 -22.05 -18.64 -3.08
CA MET A 1 -20.99 -17.74 -3.55
C MET A 1 -19.74 -18.01 -2.74
N THR A 2 -18.67 -18.45 -3.39
CA THR A 2 -17.37 -18.60 -2.73
C THR A 2 -16.30 -17.88 -3.53
N ILE A 3 -15.63 -16.91 -2.91
CA ILE A 3 -14.60 -16.10 -3.57
C ILE A 3 -13.26 -16.38 -2.89
N LEU A 4 -12.22 -16.59 -3.67
CA LEU A 4 -10.85 -16.67 -3.18
C LEU A 4 -10.16 -15.32 -3.39
N ALA A 5 -9.67 -14.69 -2.33
CA ALA A 5 -8.74 -13.58 -2.45
C ALA A 5 -7.31 -14.05 -2.23
N MET A 6 -6.41 -13.64 -3.12
CA MET A 6 -4.97 -13.81 -2.99
C MET A 6 -4.35 -12.45 -2.69
N ASP A 7 -3.73 -12.30 -1.53
CA ASP A 7 -3.06 -11.09 -1.06
C ASP A 7 -1.55 -11.37 -0.96
N GLN A 8 -0.80 -10.92 -1.98
CA GLN A 8 0.65 -11.05 -2.03
C GLN A 8 1.28 -9.83 -1.36
N GLY A 9 1.57 -9.92 -0.06
CA GLY A 9 2.23 -8.85 0.68
C GLY A 9 3.76 -8.87 0.51
N THR A 10 4.42 -7.88 1.12
CA THR A 10 5.89 -7.75 1.06
C THR A 10 6.63 -8.85 1.83
N THR A 11 6.14 -9.24 3.01
CA THR A 11 6.81 -10.25 3.86
C THR A 11 6.11 -11.61 3.86
N SER A 12 4.85 -11.66 3.43
CA SER A 12 4.07 -12.90 3.38
C SER A 12 2.99 -12.86 2.31
N SER A 13 2.67 -14.03 1.79
CA SER A 13 1.49 -14.27 0.98
C SER A 13 0.35 -14.76 1.86
N ARG A 14 -0.86 -14.30 1.59
CA ARG A 14 -2.09 -14.70 2.25
C ARG A 14 -3.13 -15.09 1.22
N ALA A 15 -3.97 -16.04 1.58
CA ALA A 15 -5.17 -16.32 0.83
C ALA A 15 -6.36 -16.52 1.78
N LEU A 16 -7.50 -15.96 1.39
CA LEU A 16 -8.73 -15.98 2.17
C LEU A 16 -9.87 -16.49 1.29
N VAL A 17 -10.66 -17.39 1.85
CA VAL A 17 -11.92 -17.84 1.23
C VAL A 17 -13.06 -17.09 1.89
N PHE A 18 -13.86 -16.41 1.07
CA PHE A 18 -15.02 -15.63 1.48
C PHE A 18 -16.32 -16.33 1.11
N GLY A 19 -17.30 -16.29 2.03
CA GLY A 19 -18.67 -16.74 1.78
C GLY A 19 -19.57 -15.63 1.22
N ASP A 20 -20.87 -15.93 1.08
CA ASP A 20 -21.90 -15.07 0.48
C ASP A 20 -22.00 -13.65 1.07
N ASP A 21 -21.68 -13.50 2.35
CA ASP A 21 -21.72 -12.23 3.08
C ASP A 21 -20.35 -11.54 3.18
N LEU A 22 -19.37 -11.99 2.39
CA LEU A 22 -17.96 -11.59 2.47
C LEU A 22 -17.36 -11.78 3.89
N SER A 23 -17.88 -12.74 4.66
CA SER A 23 -17.21 -13.26 5.85
C SER A 23 -16.07 -14.20 5.48
N VAL A 24 -15.00 -14.17 6.28
CA VAL A 24 -13.84 -15.04 6.09
C VAL A 24 -14.17 -16.45 6.60
N GLN A 25 -14.23 -17.42 5.70
CA GLN A 25 -14.49 -18.84 5.99
C GLN A 25 -13.18 -19.59 6.32
N ALA A 26 -12.10 -19.27 5.61
CA ALA A 26 -10.79 -19.82 5.87
C ALA A 26 -9.68 -18.83 5.48
N LYS A 27 -8.54 -18.95 6.15
CA LYS A 27 -7.32 -18.18 5.87
C LYS A 27 -6.08 -19.08 5.89
N ALA A 28 -5.16 -18.82 4.98
CA ALA A 28 -3.80 -19.33 5.01
C ALA A 28 -2.81 -18.19 4.80
N GLN A 29 -1.62 -18.33 5.38
CA GLN A 29 -0.55 -17.35 5.31
C GLN A 29 0.78 -18.08 5.29
N HIS A 30 1.73 -17.56 4.51
CA HIS A 30 3.10 -18.08 4.43
C HIS A 30 4.07 -16.91 4.23
N GLU A 31 5.02 -16.78 5.13
CA GLU A 31 6.15 -15.85 4.97
C GLU A 31 7.14 -16.37 3.94
N PHE A 32 7.87 -15.47 3.28
CA PHE A 32 8.89 -15.84 2.31
C PHE A 32 10.17 -15.00 2.48
N PRO A 33 11.34 -15.52 2.07
CA PRO A 33 12.62 -14.86 2.28
C PRO A 33 12.71 -13.44 1.71
N GLN A 34 13.38 -12.56 2.45
CA GLN A 34 13.72 -11.20 2.02
C GLN A 34 15.22 -11.16 1.72
N HIS A 35 15.62 -10.63 0.55
CA HIS A 35 17.02 -10.59 0.16
C HIS A 35 17.56 -9.16 0.19
N PHE A 36 18.68 -8.98 0.91
CA PHE A 36 19.36 -7.69 1.06
C PHE A 36 20.80 -7.79 0.54
N PRO A 37 21.02 -7.86 -0.79
CA PRO A 37 22.35 -8.12 -1.36
C PRO A 37 23.36 -7.00 -1.09
N ARG A 38 22.87 -5.78 -0.89
CA ARG A 38 23.65 -4.57 -0.54
C ARG A 38 22.80 -3.64 0.33
N SER A 39 23.44 -2.68 0.98
CA SER A 39 22.73 -1.64 1.73
C SER A 39 21.75 -0.90 0.82
N GLY A 40 20.50 -0.76 1.27
CA GLY A 40 19.41 -0.14 0.52
C GLY A 40 18.83 -0.98 -0.62
N TRP A 41 19.34 -2.19 -0.86
CA TRP A 41 18.82 -3.09 -1.89
C TRP A 41 17.88 -4.10 -1.25
N VAL A 42 16.71 -4.30 -1.85
CA VAL A 42 15.67 -5.21 -1.39
C VAL A 42 15.14 -6.00 -2.58
N GLU A 43 15.28 -7.32 -2.51
CA GLU A 43 14.92 -8.24 -3.58
C GLU A 43 14.05 -9.39 -3.06
N HIS A 44 13.19 -9.91 -3.94
CA HIS A 44 12.45 -11.16 -3.71
C HIS A 44 12.77 -12.16 -4.82
N ASP A 45 12.83 -13.44 -4.47
CA ASP A 45 12.81 -14.49 -5.48
C ASP A 45 11.38 -14.62 -6.06
N PRO A 46 11.18 -14.47 -7.39
CA PRO A 46 9.85 -14.60 -7.98
C PRO A 46 9.27 -16.01 -7.84
N ASP A 47 10.09 -17.06 -7.70
CA ASP A 47 9.58 -18.40 -7.44
C ASP A 47 9.08 -18.55 -6.01
N ASP A 48 9.69 -17.87 -5.03
CA ASP A 48 9.15 -17.79 -3.67
C ASP A 48 7.80 -17.08 -3.66
N ILE A 49 7.69 -15.93 -4.34
CA ILE A 49 6.41 -15.19 -4.51
C ILE A 49 5.32 -16.11 -5.09
N TRP A 50 5.66 -16.86 -6.14
CA TRP A 50 4.71 -17.74 -6.82
C TRP A 50 4.29 -18.90 -5.92
N THR A 51 5.27 -19.63 -5.36
CA THR A 51 5.01 -20.84 -4.59
C THR A 51 4.27 -20.53 -3.29
N SER A 52 4.61 -19.44 -2.59
CA SER A 52 3.88 -19.00 -1.39
C SER A 52 2.44 -18.59 -1.73
N SER A 53 2.22 -17.89 -2.84
CA SER A 53 0.88 -17.42 -3.25
C SER A 53 -0.01 -18.60 -3.66
N ALA A 54 0.47 -19.49 -4.53
CA ALA A 54 -0.27 -20.67 -4.95
C ALA A 54 -0.48 -21.66 -3.78
N GLY A 55 0.52 -21.84 -2.92
CA GLY A 55 0.44 -22.71 -1.75
C GLY A 55 -0.57 -22.23 -0.72
N THR A 56 -0.60 -20.93 -0.42
CA THR A 56 -1.60 -20.36 0.49
C THR A 56 -3.00 -20.40 -0.09
N ALA A 57 -3.17 -20.11 -1.39
CA ALA A 57 -4.44 -20.28 -2.09
C ALA A 57 -5.00 -21.70 -1.94
N ARG A 58 -4.19 -22.72 -2.23
CA ARG A 58 -4.57 -24.13 -2.05
C ARG A 58 -4.92 -24.45 -0.60
N ALA A 59 -4.07 -24.05 0.35
CA ALA A 59 -4.28 -24.32 1.77
C ALA A 59 -5.56 -23.64 2.30
N ALA A 60 -5.91 -22.44 1.83
CA ALA A 60 -7.15 -21.75 2.21
C ALA A 60 -8.38 -22.48 1.66
N ILE A 61 -8.34 -22.93 0.40
CA ILE A 61 -9.41 -23.74 -0.21
C ILE A 61 -9.61 -25.05 0.56
N GLU A 62 -8.53 -25.77 0.88
CA GLU A 62 -8.59 -27.03 1.63
C GLU A 62 -9.16 -26.83 3.04
N LYS A 63 -8.70 -25.80 3.77
CA LYS A 63 -9.23 -25.44 5.09
C LYS A 63 -10.71 -25.06 5.08
N ALA A 64 -11.20 -24.49 3.99
CA ALA A 64 -12.62 -24.20 3.81
C ALA A 64 -13.48 -25.43 3.47
N GLY A 65 -12.89 -26.63 3.42
CA GLY A 65 -13.58 -27.86 3.03
C GLY A 65 -13.66 -28.07 1.51
N ALA A 66 -12.70 -27.52 0.75
CA ALA A 66 -12.61 -27.60 -0.70
C ALA A 66 -13.88 -27.18 -1.47
N PRO A 67 -14.48 -26.01 -1.15
CA PRO A 67 -15.68 -25.54 -1.82
C PRO A 67 -15.44 -25.24 -3.30
N ARG A 68 -16.52 -25.12 -4.08
CA ARG A 68 -16.44 -24.54 -5.42
C ARG A 68 -16.16 -23.05 -5.31
N ILE A 69 -14.99 -22.63 -5.77
CA ILE A 69 -14.64 -21.21 -5.92
C ILE A 69 -15.25 -20.70 -7.22
N ASP A 70 -16.00 -19.62 -7.14
CA ASP A 70 -16.70 -18.99 -8.25
C ASP A 70 -15.83 -17.93 -8.94
N ALA A 71 -14.96 -17.23 -8.19
CA ALA A 71 -14.07 -16.20 -8.70
C ALA A 71 -12.80 -16.03 -7.83
N ILE A 72 -11.72 -15.53 -8.44
CA ILE A 72 -10.49 -15.12 -7.76
C ILE A 72 -10.33 -13.60 -7.83
N GLY A 73 -10.06 -12.99 -6.68
CA GLY A 73 -9.52 -11.64 -6.56
C GLY A 73 -8.03 -11.67 -6.23
N ILE A 74 -7.23 -10.83 -6.88
CA ILE A 74 -5.79 -10.71 -6.62
C ILE A 74 -5.49 -9.31 -6.12
N THR A 75 -4.67 -9.23 -5.08
CA THR A 75 -4.08 -7.99 -4.63
C THR A 75 -2.65 -8.23 -4.18
N ASN A 76 -1.84 -7.18 -4.24
CA ASN A 76 -0.39 -7.34 -4.19
C ASN A 76 0.30 -6.09 -3.66
N GLN A 77 1.49 -6.29 -3.11
CA GLN A 77 2.44 -5.21 -2.90
C GLN A 77 2.68 -4.50 -4.24
N ARG A 78 2.55 -3.18 -4.21
CA ARG A 78 2.70 -2.35 -5.40
C ARG A 78 4.18 -2.11 -5.72
N GLU A 79 4.37 -1.48 -6.87
CA GLU A 79 5.62 -1.06 -7.53
C GLU A 79 6.65 -2.16 -7.87
N THR A 80 6.71 -3.25 -7.09
CA THR A 80 7.70 -4.34 -7.20
C THR A 80 7.74 -4.91 -8.61
N VAL A 81 8.94 -4.99 -9.18
CA VAL A 81 9.17 -5.28 -10.60
C VAL A 81 9.64 -6.71 -10.81
N VAL A 82 8.94 -7.45 -11.68
CA VAL A 82 9.38 -8.74 -12.22
C VAL A 82 9.51 -8.63 -13.74
N ILE A 83 10.62 -9.11 -14.30
CA ILE A 83 10.79 -9.30 -15.75
C ILE A 83 11.10 -10.77 -16.01
N TRP A 84 10.38 -11.36 -16.96
CA TRP A 84 10.54 -12.78 -17.30
C TRP A 84 10.57 -12.99 -18.81
N ASP A 85 11.10 -14.13 -19.21
CA ASP A 85 11.07 -14.59 -20.59
C ASP A 85 9.69 -15.15 -20.94
N ARG A 86 9.07 -14.63 -22.03
CA ARG A 86 7.71 -15.01 -22.42
C ARG A 86 7.59 -16.48 -22.81
N LYS A 87 8.65 -17.09 -23.35
CA LYS A 87 8.61 -18.48 -23.84
C LYS A 87 8.74 -19.49 -22.70
N THR A 88 9.65 -19.21 -21.77
CA THR A 88 9.99 -20.13 -20.68
C THR A 88 9.25 -19.82 -19.38
N GLY A 89 8.74 -18.60 -19.24
CA GLY A 89 8.15 -18.10 -17.99
C GLY A 89 9.16 -17.87 -16.87
N GLN A 90 10.46 -17.94 -17.17
CA GLN A 90 11.54 -17.82 -16.20
C GLN A 90 11.91 -16.35 -15.97
N PRO A 91 11.98 -15.88 -14.72
CA PRO A 91 12.49 -14.55 -14.41
C PRO A 91 13.94 -14.39 -14.90
N ILE A 92 14.29 -13.19 -15.38
CA ILE A 92 15.67 -12.90 -15.80
C ILE A 92 16.56 -12.43 -14.64
N HIS A 93 15.93 -12.09 -13.51
CA HIS A 93 16.55 -11.58 -12.29
C HIS A 93 15.55 -11.76 -11.14
N ARG A 94 16.03 -11.61 -9.90
CA ARG A 94 15.14 -11.42 -8.75
C ARG A 94 14.24 -10.20 -8.93
N ALA A 95 13.06 -10.24 -8.33
CA ALA A 95 12.18 -9.09 -8.30
C ALA A 95 12.83 -7.94 -7.52
N ILE A 96 12.77 -6.73 -8.05
CA ILE A 96 13.26 -5.53 -7.34
C ILE A 96 12.07 -4.92 -6.60
N VAL A 97 12.15 -4.91 -5.27
CA VAL A 97 11.03 -4.57 -4.38
C VAL A 97 10.83 -3.06 -4.31
N TRP A 98 9.63 -2.60 -3.99
CA TRP A 98 9.28 -1.19 -3.83
C TRP A 98 10.17 -0.42 -2.84
N GLN A 99 10.71 -1.10 -1.83
CA GLN A 99 11.61 -0.52 -0.82
C GLN A 99 13.03 -0.26 -1.34
N ASP A 100 13.39 -0.83 -2.49
CA ASP A 100 14.74 -0.77 -3.03
C ASP A 100 15.15 0.65 -3.45
N ARG A 101 16.35 1.07 -3.06
CA ARG A 101 16.90 2.41 -3.33
C ARG A 101 17.97 2.43 -4.41
N ARG A 102 18.27 1.31 -5.07
CA ARG A 102 19.40 1.20 -6.03
C ARG A 102 19.31 2.16 -7.22
N THR A 103 18.11 2.65 -7.52
CA THR A 103 17.85 3.55 -8.64
C THR A 103 17.78 5.03 -8.24
N ALA A 104 18.18 5.39 -7.01
CA ALA A 104 18.20 6.78 -6.54
C ALA A 104 19.02 7.71 -7.46
N ASP A 105 20.19 7.28 -7.93
CA ASP A 105 21.02 8.06 -8.84
C ASP A 105 20.37 8.26 -10.22
N ILE A 106 19.55 7.30 -10.67
CA ILE A 106 18.76 7.45 -11.90
C ILE A 106 17.71 8.56 -11.69
N CYS A 107 16.98 8.52 -10.58
CA CYS A 107 16.00 9.55 -10.24
C CYS A 107 16.62 10.94 -10.08
N ASN A 108 17.78 11.05 -9.42
CA ASN A 108 18.48 12.33 -9.25
C ASN A 108 18.90 12.92 -10.60
N ARG A 109 19.49 12.12 -11.50
CA ARG A 109 19.85 12.60 -12.85
C ARG A 109 18.63 13.08 -13.64
N LEU A 110 17.53 12.31 -13.64
CA LEU A 110 16.31 12.72 -14.33
C LEU A 110 15.71 14.01 -13.77
N ARG A 111 15.85 14.23 -12.45
CA ARG A 111 15.44 15.48 -11.81
C ARG A 111 16.34 16.64 -12.23
N ASP A 112 17.66 16.44 -12.24
CA ASP A 112 18.63 17.45 -12.66
C ASP A 112 18.46 17.82 -14.16
N ASP A 113 18.00 16.86 -14.97
CA ASP A 113 17.63 17.05 -16.38
C ASP A 113 16.25 17.72 -16.57
N GLY A 114 15.53 18.02 -15.47
CA GLY A 114 14.26 18.76 -15.48
C GLY A 114 13.01 17.91 -15.76
N ALA A 115 13.07 16.59 -15.63
CA ALA A 115 11.95 15.70 -16.00
C ALA A 115 10.83 15.58 -14.94
N GLU A 116 11.04 16.05 -13.71
CA GLU A 116 10.12 15.81 -12.58
C GLU A 116 8.71 16.37 -12.81
N ASP A 117 8.59 17.58 -13.37
CA ASP A 117 7.29 18.19 -13.64
C ASP A 117 6.50 17.40 -14.69
N GLN A 118 7.16 16.96 -15.77
CA GLN A 118 6.53 16.12 -16.80
C GLN A 118 6.05 14.79 -16.21
N VAL A 119 6.90 14.13 -15.41
CA VAL A 119 6.57 12.87 -14.74
C VAL A 119 5.37 13.05 -13.82
N THR A 120 5.37 14.10 -13.00
CA THR A 120 4.26 14.41 -12.08
C THR A 120 2.98 14.72 -12.84
N ASP A 121 3.07 15.48 -13.92
CA ASP A 121 1.91 15.83 -14.73
C ASP A 121 1.33 14.63 -15.45
N THR A 122 2.13 13.73 -16.01
CA THR A 122 1.62 12.54 -16.70
C THR A 122 1.09 11.49 -15.73
N THR A 123 1.84 11.22 -14.66
CA THR A 123 1.62 10.01 -13.84
C THR A 123 0.99 10.29 -12.48
N GLY A 124 1.04 11.54 -12.01
CA GLY A 124 0.64 11.92 -10.65
C GLY A 124 1.68 11.58 -9.57
N LEU A 125 2.85 11.07 -9.96
CA LEU A 125 3.90 10.58 -9.06
C LEU A 125 5.17 11.43 -9.12
N LEU A 126 6.04 11.25 -8.13
CA LEU A 126 7.35 11.92 -8.04
C LEU A 126 8.48 11.06 -8.63
N LEU A 127 9.62 11.68 -8.96
CA LEU A 127 10.84 10.95 -9.29
C LEU A 127 11.51 10.43 -8.02
N ASP A 128 11.14 9.21 -7.63
CA ASP A 128 11.73 8.49 -6.50
C ASP A 128 11.93 7.00 -6.87
N PRO A 129 13.00 6.34 -6.37
CA PRO A 129 13.22 4.93 -6.67
C PRO A 129 12.19 4.01 -6.02
N TYR A 130 11.14 4.50 -5.37
CA TYR A 130 9.96 3.74 -4.97
C TYR A 130 9.25 3.08 -6.16
N PHE A 131 9.13 3.76 -7.31
CA PHE A 131 8.29 3.32 -8.42
C PHE A 131 9.00 2.40 -9.43
N SER A 132 8.23 1.80 -10.35
CA SER A 132 8.69 0.70 -11.20
C SER A 132 9.63 1.11 -12.34
N ALA A 133 9.41 2.24 -13.03
CA ALA A 133 10.10 2.55 -14.28
C ALA A 133 11.62 2.52 -14.18
N THR A 134 12.18 3.11 -13.13
CA THR A 134 13.64 3.13 -12.94
C THR A 134 14.21 1.76 -12.62
N LYS A 135 13.45 0.88 -11.95
CA LYS A 135 13.82 -0.52 -11.70
C LYS A 135 13.81 -1.35 -13.00
N ILE A 136 12.82 -1.12 -13.86
CA ILE A 136 12.77 -1.74 -15.19
C ILE A 136 13.98 -1.31 -16.00
N ALA A 137 14.24 0.00 -16.09
CA ALA A 137 15.39 0.55 -16.79
C ALA A 137 16.71 -0.03 -16.27
N TRP A 138 16.88 -0.08 -14.94
CA TRP A 138 18.04 -0.70 -14.31
C TRP A 138 18.20 -2.17 -14.68
N MET A 139 17.15 -2.98 -14.62
CA MET A 139 17.23 -4.41 -14.93
C MET A 139 17.57 -4.66 -16.40
N LEU A 140 17.02 -3.84 -17.32
CA LEU A 140 17.34 -3.91 -18.74
C LEU A 140 18.78 -3.48 -19.06
N ASP A 141 19.39 -2.61 -18.24
CA ASP A 141 20.80 -2.21 -18.36
C ASP A 141 21.79 -3.19 -17.72
N GLN A 142 21.41 -3.81 -16.60
CA GLN A 142 22.34 -4.60 -15.79
C GLN A 142 22.29 -6.10 -16.06
N VAL A 143 21.20 -6.61 -16.64
CA VAL A 143 21.09 -8.03 -17.01
C VAL A 143 21.53 -8.20 -18.46
N ASP A 144 22.57 -9.00 -18.67
CA ASP A 144 23.19 -9.21 -19.99
C ASP A 144 22.15 -9.56 -21.08
N GLY A 145 22.11 -8.73 -22.13
CA GLY A 145 21.21 -8.90 -23.28
C GLY A 145 19.72 -8.64 -23.00
N ALA A 146 19.34 -8.19 -21.80
CA ALA A 146 17.93 -7.97 -21.46
C ALA A 146 17.28 -6.88 -22.31
N ARG A 147 17.97 -5.75 -22.54
CA ARG A 147 17.46 -4.65 -23.40
C ARG A 147 17.10 -5.14 -24.80
N ASP A 148 18.00 -5.85 -25.46
CA ASP A 148 17.79 -6.34 -26.81
C ASP A 148 16.67 -7.38 -26.87
N ARG A 149 16.61 -8.28 -25.87
CA ARG A 149 15.52 -9.25 -25.75
C ARG A 149 14.16 -8.57 -25.51
N ALA A 150 14.11 -7.50 -24.72
CA ALA A 150 12.90 -6.71 -24.51
C ALA A 150 12.45 -6.01 -25.80
N ARG A 151 13.38 -5.38 -26.54
CA ARG A 151 13.10 -4.75 -27.84
C ARG A 151 12.65 -5.76 -28.90
N ALA A 152 13.15 -6.98 -28.85
CA ALA A 152 12.72 -8.09 -29.69
C ALA A 152 11.39 -8.74 -29.25
N GLY A 153 10.76 -8.27 -28.17
CA GLY A 153 9.49 -8.80 -27.67
C GLY A 153 9.60 -10.15 -26.96
N ASN A 154 10.80 -10.61 -26.59
CA ASN A 154 11.01 -11.90 -25.92
C ASN A 154 10.76 -11.84 -24.41
N LEU A 155 10.74 -10.64 -23.83
CA LEU A 155 10.52 -10.42 -22.40
C LEU A 155 9.14 -9.83 -22.14
N ALA A 156 8.65 -10.05 -20.92
CA ALA A 156 7.48 -9.42 -20.34
C ALA A 156 7.86 -8.79 -19.00
N PHE A 157 7.29 -7.62 -18.73
CA PHE A 157 7.31 -6.97 -17.43
C PHE A 157 5.97 -7.14 -16.73
N GLY A 158 6.00 -7.22 -15.42
CA GLY A 158 4.82 -7.05 -14.59
C GLY A 158 5.18 -6.52 -13.21
N THR A 159 4.24 -5.77 -12.64
CA THR A 159 4.05 -5.78 -11.19
C THR A 159 3.60 -7.18 -10.74
N VAL A 160 3.55 -7.42 -9.43
CA VAL A 160 3.31 -8.76 -8.87
C VAL A 160 1.97 -9.36 -9.33
N ASP A 161 0.90 -8.57 -9.44
CA ASP A 161 -0.38 -9.03 -10.00
C ASP A 161 -0.23 -9.64 -11.39
N SER A 162 0.44 -8.94 -12.30
CA SER A 162 0.63 -9.39 -13.67
C SER A 162 1.47 -10.66 -13.73
N PHE A 163 2.50 -10.77 -12.90
CA PHE A 163 3.29 -11.99 -12.76
C PHE A 163 2.47 -13.16 -12.21
N LEU A 164 1.66 -12.95 -11.17
CA LEU A 164 0.78 -13.98 -10.63
C LEU A 164 -0.25 -14.44 -11.66
N ILE A 165 -0.89 -13.51 -12.37
CA ILE A 165 -1.86 -13.83 -13.44
C ILE A 165 -1.18 -14.63 -14.56
N TRP A 166 0.02 -14.24 -14.97
CA TRP A 166 0.81 -14.98 -15.95
C TRP A 166 1.05 -16.44 -15.51
N LYS A 167 1.47 -16.64 -14.25
CA LYS A 167 1.73 -17.99 -13.70
C LYS A 167 0.44 -18.80 -13.55
N LEU A 168 -0.62 -18.18 -13.03
CA LEU A 168 -1.94 -18.77 -12.82
C LEU A 168 -2.59 -19.24 -14.13
N THR A 169 -2.43 -18.47 -15.21
CA THR A 169 -3.01 -18.76 -16.53
C THR A 169 -2.10 -19.60 -17.42
N GLY A 170 -0.87 -19.91 -16.97
CA GLY A 170 0.10 -20.64 -17.78
C GLY A 170 0.62 -19.85 -18.98
N GLY A 171 0.72 -18.53 -18.86
CA GLY A 171 1.22 -17.62 -19.90
C GLY A 171 0.18 -17.18 -20.93
N GLN A 172 -1.10 -17.46 -20.69
CA GLN A 172 -2.19 -17.07 -21.60
C GLN A 172 -2.64 -15.61 -21.43
N ALA A 173 -2.38 -15.00 -20.27
CA ALA A 173 -2.74 -13.61 -20.00
C ALA A 173 -1.54 -12.82 -19.47
N HIS A 174 -1.22 -11.71 -20.16
CA HIS A 174 -0.24 -10.71 -19.73
C HIS A 174 -0.95 -9.37 -19.52
N VAL A 175 -1.56 -9.24 -18.35
CA VAL A 175 -2.50 -8.18 -18.01
C VAL A 175 -2.18 -7.61 -16.62
N THR A 176 -2.61 -6.38 -16.35
CA THR A 176 -2.59 -5.71 -15.04
C THR A 176 -3.84 -4.85 -14.91
N ASP A 177 -4.13 -4.33 -13.73
CA ASP A 177 -5.22 -3.36 -13.54
C ASP A 177 -4.73 -1.90 -13.55
N ALA A 178 -5.67 -0.97 -13.72
CA ALA A 178 -5.38 0.46 -13.73
C ALA A 178 -4.71 0.97 -12.43
N THR A 179 -5.00 0.36 -11.27
CA THR A 179 -4.38 0.78 -10.00
C THR A 179 -2.90 0.43 -9.98
N ASN A 180 -2.52 -0.81 -10.29
CA ASN A 180 -1.11 -1.22 -10.37
C ASN A 180 -0.37 -0.47 -11.49
N ALA A 181 -0.97 -0.33 -12.67
CA ALA A 181 -0.38 0.43 -13.78
C ALA A 181 -0.04 1.87 -13.39
N SER A 182 -0.93 2.55 -12.64
CA SER A 182 -0.72 3.93 -12.18
C SER A 182 0.50 4.11 -11.25
N ARG A 183 1.09 3.02 -10.74
CA ARG A 183 2.25 3.04 -9.82
C ARG A 183 3.59 2.87 -10.51
N THR A 184 3.60 2.82 -11.84
CA THR A 184 4.78 2.42 -12.59
C THR A 184 5.69 3.57 -13.02
N LEU A 185 5.21 4.83 -12.98
CA LEU A 185 5.75 5.99 -13.73
C LEU A 185 5.66 5.88 -15.27
N LEU A 186 5.01 4.84 -15.81
CA LEU A 186 4.88 4.64 -17.26
C LEU A 186 3.46 4.84 -17.77
N TYR A 187 2.48 4.89 -16.87
CA TYR A 187 1.06 4.98 -17.20
C TYR A 187 0.56 6.41 -17.04
N ASP A 188 -0.09 6.94 -18.07
CA ASP A 188 -0.78 8.23 -18.01
C ASP A 188 -2.14 8.02 -17.36
N ILE A 189 -2.28 8.54 -16.14
CA ILE A 189 -3.47 8.32 -15.32
C ILE A 189 -4.71 9.01 -15.87
N ARG A 190 -4.57 10.01 -16.76
CA ARG A 190 -5.69 10.75 -17.36
C ARG A 190 -6.14 10.14 -18.67
N SER A 191 -5.20 9.78 -19.55
CA SER A 191 -5.54 9.13 -20.82
C SER A 191 -5.94 7.67 -20.62
N GLY A 192 -5.48 7.04 -19.54
CA GLY A 192 -5.80 5.66 -19.22
C GLY A 192 -5.05 4.65 -20.08
N ASP A 193 -3.82 4.98 -20.50
CA ASP A 193 -2.94 4.14 -21.31
C ASP A 193 -1.47 4.34 -20.93
N TRP A 194 -0.59 3.44 -21.38
CA TRP A 194 0.84 3.62 -21.28
C TRP A 194 1.28 4.87 -22.04
N SER A 195 2.12 5.70 -21.42
CA SER A 195 2.64 6.93 -22.02
C SER A 195 3.90 6.62 -22.85
N ASP A 196 3.86 6.91 -24.14
CA ASP A 196 5.03 6.80 -25.02
C ASP A 196 6.15 7.77 -24.61
N ASP A 197 5.81 8.92 -24.04
CA ASP A 197 6.77 9.89 -23.54
C ASP A 197 7.50 9.35 -22.32
N MET A 198 6.79 8.78 -21.36
CA MET A 198 7.41 8.14 -20.20
C MET A 198 8.21 6.90 -20.61
N CYS A 199 7.69 6.08 -21.52
CA CYS A 199 8.44 4.95 -22.06
C CYS A 199 9.76 5.39 -22.70
N ARG A 200 9.78 6.48 -23.48
CA ARG A 200 11.01 7.06 -24.04
C ARG A 200 11.93 7.62 -22.95
N LEU A 201 11.40 8.35 -21.97
CA LEU A 201 12.16 8.93 -20.88
C LEU A 201 12.95 7.88 -20.09
N PHE A 202 12.35 6.71 -19.85
CA PHE A 202 12.98 5.62 -19.11
C PHE A 202 13.60 4.52 -20.02
N ASP A 203 13.62 4.71 -21.34
CA ASP A 203 14.03 3.73 -22.36
C ASP A 203 13.37 2.34 -22.18
N VAL A 204 12.08 2.32 -21.85
CA VAL A 204 11.29 1.10 -21.67
C VAL A 204 10.52 0.78 -22.96
N PRO A 205 10.76 -0.36 -23.61
CA PRO A 205 10.02 -0.73 -24.81
C PRO A 205 8.54 -1.00 -24.49
N ARG A 206 7.61 -0.38 -25.22
CA ARG A 206 6.16 -0.54 -24.98
C ARG A 206 5.71 -2.00 -25.07
N GLY A 207 6.29 -2.81 -25.95
CA GLY A 207 5.98 -4.25 -26.09
C GLY A 207 6.36 -5.12 -24.88
N LEU A 208 7.09 -4.55 -23.92
CA LEU A 208 7.40 -5.19 -22.63
C LEU A 208 6.19 -5.14 -21.67
N LEU A 209 5.30 -4.16 -21.82
CA LEU A 209 4.25 -3.81 -20.86
C LEU A 209 2.98 -4.67 -21.02
N PRO A 210 2.25 -4.98 -19.93
CA PRO A 210 0.98 -5.71 -19.98
C PRO A 210 -0.17 -4.86 -20.52
N GLU A 211 -1.24 -5.52 -20.96
CA GLU A 211 -2.53 -4.84 -21.20
C GLU A 211 -3.15 -4.36 -19.87
N VAL A 212 -3.69 -3.15 -19.83
CA VAL A 212 -4.29 -2.56 -18.60
C VAL A 212 -5.82 -2.67 -18.64
N ARG A 213 -6.40 -3.38 -17.67
CA ARG A 213 -7.86 -3.59 -17.53
C ARG A 213 -8.46 -2.83 -16.36
N ASP A 214 -9.78 -2.86 -16.27
CA ASP A 214 -10.51 -2.37 -15.10
C ASP A 214 -10.19 -3.23 -13.87
N SER A 215 -10.28 -2.66 -12.68
CA SER A 215 -9.99 -3.38 -11.43
C SER A 215 -10.96 -4.55 -11.18
N ALA A 216 -12.13 -4.55 -11.82
CA ALA A 216 -13.09 -5.64 -11.82
C ALA A 216 -13.41 -6.04 -13.28
N ASP A 217 -12.58 -6.89 -13.87
CA ASP A 217 -12.69 -7.35 -15.26
C ASP A 217 -12.29 -8.83 -15.40
N ASP A 218 -12.42 -9.42 -16.58
CA ASP A 218 -11.84 -10.73 -16.86
C ASP A 218 -10.31 -10.59 -16.98
N PHE A 219 -9.53 -11.28 -16.16
CA PHE A 219 -8.06 -11.32 -16.23
C PHE A 219 -7.53 -12.68 -16.74
N GLY A 220 -8.43 -13.56 -17.18
CA GLY A 220 -8.14 -14.92 -17.59
C GLY A 220 -8.60 -15.96 -16.57
N THR A 221 -8.34 -17.22 -16.89
CA THR A 221 -8.76 -18.36 -16.08
C THR A 221 -7.54 -19.16 -15.64
N THR A 222 -7.53 -19.57 -14.37
CA THR A 222 -6.48 -20.40 -13.81
C THR A 222 -6.39 -21.76 -14.51
N ARG A 223 -5.18 -22.32 -14.59
CA ARG A 223 -5.02 -23.68 -15.09
C ARG A 223 -5.71 -24.69 -14.16
N PRO A 224 -6.41 -25.71 -14.69
CA PRO A 224 -7.14 -26.67 -13.86
C PRO A 224 -6.30 -27.48 -12.87
N ASP A 225 -5.01 -27.70 -13.16
CA ASP A 225 -4.08 -28.46 -12.32
C ASP A 225 -3.76 -27.78 -10.98
N LEU A 226 -3.95 -26.46 -10.87
CA LEU A 226 -3.57 -25.70 -9.67
C LEU A 226 -4.53 -25.95 -8.50
N PHE A 227 -5.83 -25.94 -8.79
CA PHE A 227 -6.91 -25.97 -7.79
C PHE A 227 -7.97 -27.05 -8.08
N GLY A 228 -7.65 -28.01 -8.95
CA GLY A 228 -8.55 -29.09 -9.37
C GLY A 228 -9.65 -28.68 -10.35
N ARG A 229 -9.76 -27.39 -10.67
CA ARG A 229 -10.69 -26.83 -11.66
C ARG A 229 -10.15 -25.50 -12.18
N ALA A 230 -10.61 -25.10 -13.36
CA ALA A 230 -10.40 -23.76 -13.88
C ALA A 230 -11.28 -22.77 -13.09
N ILE A 231 -10.68 -21.70 -12.59
CA ILE A 231 -11.36 -20.64 -11.81
C ILE A 231 -11.05 -19.30 -12.48
N PRO A 232 -12.07 -18.46 -12.78
CA PRO A 232 -11.85 -17.16 -13.41
C PRO A 232 -11.24 -16.17 -12.42
N ILE A 233 -10.31 -15.34 -12.91
CA ILE A 233 -9.70 -14.24 -12.17
C ILE A 233 -10.45 -12.97 -12.57
N LEU A 234 -11.20 -12.39 -11.63
CA LEU A 234 -12.22 -11.38 -11.96
C LEU A 234 -12.04 -10.05 -11.23
N GLY A 235 -11.02 -9.93 -10.38
CA GLY A 235 -10.72 -8.70 -9.65
C GLY A 235 -9.24 -8.56 -9.37
N VAL A 236 -8.67 -7.39 -9.64
CA VAL A 236 -7.26 -7.09 -9.42
C VAL A 236 -7.14 -5.65 -8.96
N ALA A 237 -6.39 -5.41 -7.88
CA ALA A 237 -6.00 -4.08 -7.46
C ALA A 237 -4.74 -4.12 -6.59
N GLY A 238 -3.92 -3.07 -6.63
CA GLY A 238 -2.83 -2.90 -5.68
C GLY A 238 -3.34 -2.88 -4.24
N ASP A 239 -2.55 -3.39 -3.29
CA ASP A 239 -2.94 -3.63 -1.89
C ASP A 239 -3.64 -2.45 -1.19
N GLN A 240 -3.11 -1.24 -1.34
CA GLN A 240 -3.66 -0.06 -0.70
C GLN A 240 -4.98 0.40 -1.34
N GLN A 241 -5.12 0.24 -2.65
CA GLN A 241 -6.35 0.49 -3.39
C GLN A 241 -7.41 -0.57 -3.09
N ALA A 242 -7.02 -1.85 -3.02
CA ALA A 242 -7.89 -2.92 -2.57
C ALA A 242 -8.39 -2.66 -1.14
N ALA A 243 -7.54 -2.18 -0.23
CA ALA A 243 -7.99 -1.75 1.11
C ALA A 243 -9.00 -0.60 1.05
N THR A 244 -8.84 0.37 0.14
CA THR A 244 -9.83 1.45 -0.09
C THR A 244 -11.18 0.90 -0.52
N VAL A 245 -11.19 -0.08 -1.43
CA VAL A 245 -12.41 -0.79 -1.85
C VAL A 245 -13.01 -1.59 -0.69
N GLY A 246 -12.20 -2.36 0.03
CA GLY A 246 -12.64 -3.16 1.18
C GLY A 246 -13.23 -2.32 2.31
N GLN A 247 -12.65 -1.14 2.56
CA GLN A 247 -13.18 -0.11 3.46
C GLN A 247 -14.41 0.60 2.90
N ALA A 248 -14.93 0.21 1.73
CA ALA A 248 -16.07 0.81 1.06
C ALA A 248 -15.96 2.34 0.87
N CYS A 249 -14.75 2.84 0.61
CA CYS A 249 -14.48 4.25 0.34
C CYS A 249 -14.82 4.62 -1.11
N PHE A 250 -16.11 4.59 -1.46
CA PHE A 250 -16.59 4.83 -2.83
C PHE A 250 -17.10 6.24 -3.11
N ARG A 251 -17.06 7.14 -2.12
CA ARG A 251 -17.51 8.52 -2.28
C ARG A 251 -16.32 9.47 -2.19
N PRO A 252 -16.31 10.56 -2.99
CA PRO A 252 -15.34 11.62 -2.84
C PRO A 252 -15.31 12.12 -1.39
N GLY A 253 -14.12 12.39 -0.86
CA GLY A 253 -13.90 12.81 0.53
C GLY A 253 -13.70 11.66 1.51
N MET A 254 -14.06 10.42 1.17
CA MET A 254 -13.79 9.27 2.05
C MET A 254 -12.30 8.98 2.11
N VAL A 255 -11.78 8.84 3.33
CA VAL A 255 -10.36 8.55 3.59
C VAL A 255 -10.21 7.29 4.42
N LYS A 256 -9.21 6.48 4.06
CA LYS A 256 -8.75 5.36 4.90
C LYS A 256 -7.26 5.47 5.18
N ALA A 257 -6.81 4.89 6.29
CA ALA A 257 -5.40 4.70 6.62
C ALA A 257 -5.14 3.26 7.09
N THR A 258 -4.17 2.60 6.46
CA THR A 258 -3.75 1.23 6.82
C THR A 258 -2.50 1.30 7.68
N TYR A 259 -2.58 0.93 8.96
CA TYR A 259 -1.47 0.97 9.91
C TYR A 259 -0.78 -0.40 10.06
N GLY A 260 0.17 -0.66 9.18
CA GLY A 260 1.12 -1.78 9.23
C GLY A 260 2.49 -1.33 9.77
N THR A 261 3.58 -1.85 9.19
CA THR A 261 4.95 -1.37 9.46
C THR A 261 5.07 0.14 9.21
N GLY A 262 4.58 0.59 8.05
CA GLY A 262 4.26 1.99 7.75
C GLY A 262 2.75 2.24 7.77
N CYS A 263 2.35 3.46 7.44
CA CYS A 263 0.96 3.84 7.25
C CYS A 263 0.75 4.45 5.87
N PHE A 264 -0.28 3.99 5.15
CA PHE A 264 -0.67 4.52 3.85
C PHE A 264 -2.10 5.03 3.93
N ALA A 265 -2.26 6.33 3.74
CA ALA A 265 -3.57 6.96 3.69
C ALA A 265 -3.97 7.23 2.24
N LEU A 266 -5.21 6.91 1.90
CA LEU A 266 -5.79 7.18 0.58
C LEU A 266 -7.09 7.95 0.77
N LEU A 267 -7.17 9.12 0.13
CA LEU A 267 -8.35 9.98 0.06
C LEU A 267 -8.97 9.87 -1.33
N ASN A 268 -10.21 9.40 -1.40
CA ASN A 268 -10.96 9.30 -2.65
C ASN A 268 -11.30 10.71 -3.19
N THR A 269 -10.87 11.02 -4.41
CA THR A 269 -11.12 12.33 -5.07
C THR A 269 -12.12 12.23 -6.23
N GLY A 270 -12.86 11.13 -6.32
CA GLY A 270 -13.83 10.93 -7.39
C GLY A 270 -13.20 10.87 -8.77
N ASP A 271 -13.79 11.56 -9.72
CA ASP A 271 -13.31 11.68 -11.11
C ASP A 271 -12.21 12.74 -11.30
N GLN A 272 -11.78 13.40 -10.22
CA GLN A 272 -10.76 14.44 -10.28
C GLN A 272 -9.37 13.90 -9.92
N ALA A 273 -8.45 13.93 -10.89
CA ALA A 273 -7.03 13.70 -10.66
C ALA A 273 -6.38 14.96 -10.05
N VAL A 274 -6.50 15.13 -8.73
CA VAL A 274 -5.98 16.31 -8.01
C VAL A 274 -4.46 16.30 -7.99
N ARG A 275 -3.80 17.27 -8.63
CA ARG A 275 -2.33 17.44 -8.55
C ARG A 275 -1.96 17.97 -7.16
N SER A 276 -1.01 17.32 -6.51
CA SER A 276 -0.53 17.73 -5.19
C SER A 276 0.43 18.93 -5.25
N GLY A 277 0.22 19.93 -4.39
CA GLY A 277 1.19 20.96 -4.04
C GLY A 277 1.96 20.67 -2.74
N ASN A 278 1.54 19.64 -1.99
CA ASN A 278 2.13 19.22 -0.72
C ASN A 278 2.91 17.89 -0.84
N ARG A 279 3.37 17.54 -2.05
CA ARG A 279 4.17 16.35 -2.36
C ARG A 279 3.47 15.02 -1.99
N LEU A 280 2.15 14.97 -2.06
CA LEU A 280 1.37 13.75 -2.10
C LEU A 280 1.42 13.13 -3.50
N LEU A 281 0.89 11.91 -3.61
CA LEU A 281 0.77 11.19 -4.88
C LEU A 281 -0.66 11.29 -5.38
N THR A 282 -0.85 11.68 -6.64
CA THR A 282 -2.12 11.51 -7.35
C THR A 282 -2.11 10.14 -7.99
N THR A 283 -3.09 9.29 -7.70
CA THR A 283 -3.12 7.91 -8.19
C THR A 283 -4.53 7.48 -8.58
N ILE A 284 -4.67 6.33 -9.24
CA ILE A 284 -5.97 5.70 -9.48
C ILE A 284 -6.34 4.89 -8.23
N ALA A 285 -7.52 5.14 -7.67
CA ALA A 285 -8.09 4.38 -6.56
C ALA A 285 -8.67 3.05 -7.04
N TYR A 286 -9.39 3.08 -8.16
CA TYR A 286 -9.94 1.92 -8.87
C TYR A 286 -10.53 2.38 -10.21
N ARG A 287 -10.66 1.47 -11.17
CA ARG A 287 -11.44 1.70 -12.40
C ARG A 287 -12.51 0.62 -12.51
N LEU A 288 -13.78 1.02 -12.60
CA LEU A 288 -14.93 0.12 -12.65
C LEU A 288 -15.84 0.52 -13.81
N ASP A 289 -16.16 -0.43 -14.68
CA ASP A 289 -17.05 -0.24 -15.84
C ASP A 289 -16.64 0.97 -16.71
N GLY A 290 -15.34 1.08 -16.98
CA GLY A 290 -14.71 2.17 -17.74
C GLY A 290 -14.59 3.50 -16.99
N LYS A 291 -15.04 3.60 -15.74
CA LYS A 291 -15.01 4.84 -14.94
C LYS A 291 -13.85 4.82 -13.95
N THR A 292 -12.88 5.70 -14.19
CA THR A 292 -11.74 5.90 -13.29
C THR A 292 -12.15 6.72 -12.07
N THR A 293 -11.79 6.23 -10.89
CA THR A 293 -11.80 7.02 -9.65
C THR A 293 -10.36 7.22 -9.18
N TYR A 294 -10.03 8.45 -8.81
CA TYR A 294 -8.71 8.85 -8.37
C TYR A 294 -8.62 8.92 -6.84
N ALA A 295 -7.39 8.99 -6.35
CA ALA A 295 -7.09 9.29 -4.97
C ALA A 295 -5.85 10.17 -4.83
N LEU A 296 -5.82 10.91 -3.72
CA LEU A 296 -4.57 11.39 -3.14
C LEU A 296 -4.05 10.33 -2.16
N GLU A 297 -2.79 9.96 -2.30
CA GLU A 297 -2.09 9.03 -1.43
C GLU A 297 -0.93 9.73 -0.74
N GLY A 298 -0.73 9.41 0.53
CA GLY A 298 0.55 9.67 1.16
C GLY A 298 0.92 8.63 2.21
N SER A 299 2.20 8.66 2.54
CA SER A 299 2.89 7.54 3.18
C SER A 299 3.64 8.02 4.40
N ILE A 300 3.40 7.37 5.53
CA ILE A 300 4.17 7.46 6.76
C ILE A 300 5.05 6.21 6.81
N PHE A 301 6.36 6.35 6.65
CA PHE A 301 7.24 5.18 6.58
C PHE A 301 7.29 4.39 7.88
N ILE A 302 7.20 5.07 9.02
CA ILE A 302 7.30 4.47 10.35
C ILE A 302 5.99 4.69 11.12
N ALA A 303 5.16 3.65 11.12
CA ALA A 303 3.96 3.54 11.96
C ALA A 303 4.13 2.39 12.95
N GLY A 304 3.73 1.16 12.63
CA GLY A 304 3.95 -0.02 13.48
C GLY A 304 5.43 -0.31 13.77
N ALA A 305 6.33 0.09 12.87
CA ALA A 305 7.78 -0.04 13.08
C ALA A 305 8.29 0.70 14.33
N VAL A 306 7.63 1.78 14.78
CA VAL A 306 8.03 2.46 16.03
C VAL A 306 7.82 1.55 17.24
N VAL A 307 6.73 0.78 17.26
CA VAL A 307 6.44 -0.19 18.33
C VAL A 307 7.37 -1.39 18.24
N GLN A 308 7.68 -1.87 17.03
CA GLN A 308 8.68 -2.92 16.83
C GLN A 308 10.06 -2.48 17.33
N TRP A 309 10.45 -1.23 17.08
CA TRP A 309 11.71 -0.68 17.58
C TRP A 309 11.77 -0.62 19.11
N LEU A 310 10.67 -0.29 19.80
CA LEU A 310 10.61 -0.39 21.26
C LEU A 310 10.86 -1.83 21.76
N ARG A 311 10.41 -2.84 21.01
CA ARG A 311 10.55 -4.26 21.34
C ARG A 311 11.94 -4.81 21.05
N ASP A 312 12.37 -4.67 19.80
CA ASP A 312 13.54 -5.35 19.26
C ASP A 312 14.81 -4.50 19.37
N GLY A 313 14.66 -3.17 19.34
CA GLY A 313 15.77 -2.22 19.39
C GLY A 313 16.09 -1.79 20.81
N LEU A 314 15.11 -1.21 21.52
CA LEU A 314 15.31 -0.71 22.89
C LEU A 314 15.00 -1.72 23.99
N HIS A 315 14.34 -2.83 23.66
CA HIS A 315 13.92 -3.85 24.63
C HIS A 315 13.10 -3.31 25.81
N LEU A 316 12.29 -2.27 25.56
CA LEU A 316 11.39 -1.67 26.56
C LEU A 316 10.09 -2.46 26.71
N ILE A 317 9.73 -3.23 25.69
CA ILE A 317 8.58 -4.13 25.66
C ILE A 317 9.00 -5.49 25.10
N ARG A 318 8.27 -6.53 25.45
CA ARG A 318 8.41 -7.91 24.95
C ARG A 318 7.47 -8.17 23.79
N GLU A 319 6.29 -7.54 23.80
CA GLU A 319 5.29 -7.65 22.74
C GLU A 319 4.55 -6.33 22.54
N ALA A 320 4.00 -6.13 21.33
CA ALA A 320 3.39 -4.85 20.96
C ALA A 320 2.19 -4.46 21.86
N SER A 321 1.44 -5.44 22.37
CA SER A 321 0.31 -5.27 23.29
C SER A 321 0.68 -4.58 24.60
N GLU A 322 1.92 -4.71 25.06
CA GLU A 322 2.38 -4.08 26.31
C GLU A 322 2.40 -2.55 26.22
N THR A 323 2.46 -1.98 25.01
CA THR A 323 2.42 -0.52 24.82
C THR A 323 1.15 0.12 25.38
N GLN A 324 0.02 -0.59 25.38
CA GLN A 324 -1.22 -0.05 25.93
C GLN A 324 -1.12 0.13 27.45
N GLY A 325 -0.77 -0.93 28.18
CA GLY A 325 -0.65 -0.85 29.63
C GLY A 325 0.43 0.11 30.10
N LEU A 326 1.52 0.27 29.33
CA LEU A 326 2.56 1.25 29.58
C LEU A 326 2.10 2.69 29.30
N SER A 327 1.40 2.91 28.18
CA SER A 327 0.86 4.23 27.84
C SER A 327 -0.12 4.73 28.89
N ASP A 328 -0.93 3.85 29.47
CA ASP A 328 -1.90 4.17 30.53
C ASP A 328 -1.22 4.55 31.86
N GLN A 329 0.05 4.14 32.07
CA GLN A 329 0.85 4.45 33.27
C GLN A 329 1.71 5.71 33.12
N ALA A 330 1.81 6.27 31.90
CA ALA A 330 2.69 7.38 31.62
C ALA A 330 2.24 8.65 32.34
N ASP A 331 3.18 9.41 32.90
CA ASP A 331 2.88 10.66 33.62
C ASP A 331 2.35 11.73 32.66
N ASP A 332 1.07 12.11 32.79
CA ASP A 332 0.42 13.13 31.96
C ASP A 332 1.11 14.50 31.95
N SER A 333 1.92 14.82 32.96
CA SER A 333 2.70 16.05 33.00
C SER A 333 3.91 16.02 32.06
N GLN A 334 4.44 14.84 31.72
CA GLN A 334 5.58 14.69 30.81
C GLN A 334 5.15 14.81 29.34
N LYS A 335 5.70 15.80 28.63
CA LYS A 335 5.36 16.13 27.24
C LYS A 335 6.48 15.69 26.29
N ILE A 336 6.64 14.38 26.16
CA ILE A 336 7.65 13.79 25.28
C ILE A 336 7.14 13.78 23.85
N ILE A 337 7.98 14.23 22.92
CA ILE A 337 7.71 14.13 21.49
C ILE A 337 8.76 13.23 20.85
N MET A 338 8.30 12.14 20.23
CA MET A 338 9.15 11.23 19.46
C MET A 338 8.86 11.47 17.97
N VAL A 339 9.89 11.84 17.20
CA VAL A 339 9.85 11.91 15.74
C VAL A 339 10.52 10.65 15.19
N PRO A 340 9.77 9.62 14.74
CA PRO A 340 10.32 8.30 14.44
C PRO A 340 10.87 8.22 13.01
N ALA A 341 11.72 9.17 12.61
CA ALA A 341 12.31 9.23 11.26
C ALA A 341 13.48 8.24 11.06
N PHE A 342 13.33 6.97 11.45
CA PHE A 342 14.43 5.99 11.43
C PHE A 342 15.03 5.78 10.03
N THR A 343 14.23 5.98 9.00
CA THR A 343 14.60 5.89 7.58
C THR A 343 14.21 7.15 6.82
N GLY A 344 14.31 8.32 7.46
CA GLY A 344 13.79 9.58 6.90
C GLY A 344 12.31 9.83 7.22
N LEU A 345 11.85 11.02 6.84
CA LEU A 345 10.44 11.40 6.90
C LEU A 345 9.79 11.29 5.53
N GLY A 346 8.63 10.63 5.48
CA GLY A 346 7.78 10.53 4.29
C GLY A 346 6.98 11.81 4.04
N ALA A 347 5.80 11.67 3.46
CA ALA A 347 4.92 12.81 3.20
C ALA A 347 4.48 13.48 4.52
N PRO A 348 4.34 14.82 4.56
CA PRO A 348 4.58 15.78 3.46
C PRO A 348 6.04 16.26 3.34
N HIS A 349 6.94 15.82 4.23
CA HIS A 349 8.28 16.39 4.34
C HIS A 349 9.27 15.93 3.25
N TRP A 350 9.24 14.64 2.91
CA TRP A 350 10.18 14.00 1.96
C TRP A 350 11.64 14.32 2.27
N ALA A 351 12.04 14.06 3.51
CA ALA A 351 13.39 14.29 4.01
C ALA A 351 14.09 12.94 4.25
N PRO A 352 14.77 12.36 3.24
CA PRO A 352 15.41 11.05 3.37
C PRO A 352 16.58 11.06 4.36
N ASP A 353 17.19 12.22 4.61
CA ASP A 353 18.32 12.37 5.52
C ASP A 353 17.90 12.63 6.98
N ALA A 354 16.62 12.95 7.23
CA ALA A 354 16.08 13.09 8.57
C ALA A 354 16.27 11.79 9.38
N ARG A 355 16.56 11.91 10.67
CA ARG A 355 16.75 10.77 11.57
C ARG A 355 15.87 10.85 12.81
N GLY A 356 15.62 9.69 13.42
CA GLY A 356 14.76 9.59 14.59
C GLY A 356 15.29 10.43 15.76
N ALA A 357 14.39 11.16 16.44
CA ALA A 357 14.74 12.02 17.57
C ALA A 357 13.64 11.99 18.65
N VAL A 358 14.04 12.26 19.89
CA VAL A 358 13.14 12.36 21.04
C VAL A 358 13.43 13.66 21.80
N PHE A 359 12.38 14.43 22.08
CA PHE A 359 12.45 15.73 22.73
C PHE A 359 11.62 15.73 24.02
N GLY A 360 12.00 16.59 24.98
CA GLY A 360 11.25 16.78 26.22
C GLY A 360 11.56 15.76 27.33
N LEU A 361 12.68 15.04 27.23
CA LEU A 361 13.13 14.09 28.26
C LEU A 361 13.39 14.80 29.60
N THR A 362 12.95 14.18 30.69
CA THR A 362 13.27 14.60 32.06
C THR A 362 13.93 13.44 32.81
N ARG A 363 14.41 13.68 34.05
CA ARG A 363 15.04 12.64 34.86
C ARG A 363 14.12 11.45 35.17
N ASN A 364 12.81 11.67 35.19
CA ASN A 364 11.80 10.64 35.50
C ASN A 364 11.21 9.98 34.26
N THR A 365 11.68 10.33 33.06
CA THR A 365 11.21 9.70 31.83
C THR A 365 11.62 8.23 31.79
N GLY A 366 10.66 7.34 31.52
CA GLY A 366 10.90 5.90 31.44
C GLY A 366 10.10 5.19 30.35
N PRO A 367 10.01 3.85 30.42
CA PRO A 367 9.37 3.02 29.39
C PRO A 367 7.91 3.40 29.11
N ALA A 368 7.17 3.82 30.13
CA ALA A 368 5.78 4.27 30.01
C ALA A 368 5.64 5.48 29.09
N GLU A 369 6.44 6.52 29.32
CA GLU A 369 6.40 7.73 28.49
C GLU A 369 6.92 7.48 27.07
N PHE A 370 7.91 6.61 26.89
CA PHE A 370 8.38 6.18 25.56
C PHE A 370 7.30 5.42 24.79
N ALA A 371 6.58 4.51 25.45
CA ALA A 371 5.45 3.80 24.83
C ALA A 371 4.35 4.77 24.40
N ARG A 372 3.95 5.71 25.26
CA ARG A 372 2.96 6.74 24.91
C ARG A 372 3.45 7.61 23.75
N ALA A 373 4.67 8.14 23.81
CA ALA A 373 5.22 9.00 22.76
C ALA A 373 5.33 8.27 21.41
N ALA A 374 5.63 6.97 21.41
CA ALA A 374 5.65 6.16 20.21
C ALA A 374 4.25 6.03 19.57
N LEU A 375 3.21 5.75 20.35
CA LEU A 375 1.83 5.71 19.85
C LEU A 375 1.35 7.10 19.38
N GLU A 376 1.65 8.15 20.14
CA GLU A 376 1.28 9.52 19.81
C GLU A 376 1.98 10.02 18.53
N SER A 377 3.23 9.61 18.28
CA SER A 377 3.96 9.98 17.07
C SER A 377 3.22 9.58 15.78
N VAL A 378 2.49 8.48 15.80
CA VAL A 378 1.69 8.02 14.67
C VAL A 378 0.48 8.92 14.46
N GLY A 379 -0.14 9.38 15.54
CA GLY A 379 -1.24 10.34 15.49
C GLY A 379 -0.81 11.69 14.92
N PHE A 380 0.35 12.19 15.34
CA PHE A 380 0.89 13.44 14.80
C PHE A 380 1.24 13.35 13.32
N GLN A 381 1.96 12.30 12.89
CA GLN A 381 2.27 12.08 11.47
C GLN A 381 0.99 11.92 10.62
N THR A 382 -0.05 11.28 11.17
CA THR A 382 -1.35 11.19 10.49
C THR A 382 -1.99 12.56 10.33
N ARG A 383 -1.88 13.45 11.33
CA ARG A 383 -2.38 14.82 11.23
C ARG A 383 -1.64 15.62 10.17
N ASP A 384 -0.30 15.54 10.11
CA ASP A 384 0.48 16.20 9.06
C ASP A 384 -0.02 15.77 7.66
N LEU A 385 -0.22 14.45 7.50
CA LEU A 385 -0.66 13.87 6.24
C LEU A 385 -2.07 14.31 5.83
N LEU A 386 -3.04 14.26 6.76
CA LEU A 386 -4.41 14.69 6.46
C LEU A 386 -4.51 16.21 6.22
N GLN A 387 -3.68 17.01 6.89
CA GLN A 387 -3.59 18.44 6.61
C GLN A 387 -3.02 18.71 5.22
N ALA A 388 -1.99 17.98 4.78
CA ALA A 388 -1.48 18.06 3.42
C ALA A 388 -2.56 17.68 2.38
N MET A 389 -3.32 16.60 2.65
CA MET A 389 -4.42 16.18 1.77
C MET A 389 -5.51 17.24 1.65
N ARG A 390 -5.92 17.86 2.77
CA ARG A 390 -6.92 18.94 2.77
C ARG A 390 -6.40 20.21 2.10
N ALA A 391 -5.11 20.51 2.22
CA ALA A 391 -4.50 21.65 1.55
C ALA A 391 -4.48 21.46 0.02
N ASP A 392 -4.25 20.24 -0.46
CA ASP A 392 -4.30 19.92 -1.89
C ASP A 392 -5.74 19.80 -2.44
N TRP A 393 -6.68 19.32 -1.62
CA TRP A 393 -8.08 19.17 -2.01
C TRP A 393 -9.04 19.66 -0.92
N PRO A 394 -9.32 20.97 -0.85
CA PRO A 394 -10.19 21.57 0.17
C PRO A 394 -11.63 21.03 0.17
N GLU A 395 -12.08 20.44 -0.96
CA GLU A 395 -13.40 19.82 -1.11
C GLU A 395 -13.55 18.50 -0.32
N ALA A 396 -12.47 17.93 0.21
CA ALA A 396 -12.48 16.68 0.97
C ALA A 396 -13.44 16.69 2.18
N GLY A 397 -13.74 17.88 2.73
CA GLY A 397 -14.64 18.07 3.87
C GLY A 397 -14.15 17.42 5.18
N ASP A 398 -15.00 17.47 6.20
CA ASP A 398 -14.75 16.80 7.48
C ASP A 398 -15.07 15.31 7.37
N ALA A 399 -14.07 14.55 6.91
CA ALA A 399 -14.18 13.11 6.74
C ALA A 399 -13.82 12.33 8.00
N VAL A 400 -14.59 11.27 8.26
CA VAL A 400 -14.24 10.22 9.22
C VAL A 400 -13.05 9.43 8.69
N LEU A 401 -12.03 9.20 9.51
CA LEU A 401 -10.89 8.38 9.14
C LEU A 401 -11.21 6.90 9.38
N ARG A 402 -11.35 6.12 8.31
CA ARG A 402 -11.44 4.65 8.43
C ARG A 402 -10.05 4.07 8.61
N VAL A 403 -9.88 3.14 9.55
CA VAL A 403 -8.57 2.59 9.87
C VAL A 403 -8.58 1.07 9.78
N ASP A 404 -7.46 0.49 9.33
CA ASP A 404 -7.22 -0.95 9.37
C ASP A 404 -5.72 -1.24 9.61
N GLY A 405 -5.36 -2.52 9.68
CA GLY A 405 -3.99 -2.95 10.02
C GLY A 405 -3.78 -3.23 11.51
N GLY A 406 -2.66 -3.89 11.83
CA GLY A 406 -2.44 -4.49 13.15
C GLY A 406 -2.39 -3.49 14.32
N MET A 407 -1.89 -2.27 14.08
CA MET A 407 -1.82 -1.24 15.13
C MET A 407 -3.21 -0.76 15.57
N THR A 408 -4.25 -0.93 14.75
CA THR A 408 -5.62 -0.53 15.10
C THR A 408 -6.22 -1.35 16.24
N ALA A 409 -5.58 -2.44 16.66
CA ALA A 409 -5.90 -3.15 17.89
C ALA A 409 -5.66 -2.31 19.16
N SER A 410 -4.70 -1.36 19.11
CA SER A 410 -4.34 -0.51 20.24
C SER A 410 -5.40 0.58 20.48
N GLN A 411 -6.12 0.46 21.60
CA GLN A 411 -7.16 1.43 21.96
C GLN A 411 -6.60 2.84 22.22
N PRO A 412 -5.46 3.01 22.95
CA PRO A 412 -4.87 4.33 23.15
C PRO A 412 -4.42 4.99 21.84
N ALA A 413 -3.87 4.22 20.89
CA ALA A 413 -3.46 4.76 19.59
C ALA A 413 -4.65 5.29 18.80
N MET A 414 -5.75 4.51 18.74
CA MET A 414 -6.95 4.93 18.01
C MET A 414 -7.67 6.11 18.67
N GLN A 415 -7.71 6.13 20.00
CA GLN A 415 -8.26 7.28 20.73
C GLN A 415 -7.42 8.53 20.51
N PHE A 416 -6.08 8.43 20.59
CA PHE A 416 -5.20 9.57 20.35
C PHE A 416 -5.29 10.07 18.89
N LEU A 417 -5.47 9.18 17.91
CA LEU A 417 -5.75 9.56 16.52
C LEU A 417 -7.01 10.42 16.44
N ALA A 418 -8.14 9.98 16.99
CA ALA A 418 -9.36 10.78 17.00
C ALA A 418 -9.15 12.13 17.71
N ASP A 419 -8.47 12.10 18.85
CA ASP A 419 -8.18 13.28 19.67
C ASP A 419 -7.31 14.31 18.95
N ILE A 420 -6.22 13.90 18.31
CA ILE A 420 -5.28 14.84 17.67
C ILE A 420 -5.80 15.33 16.32
N LEU A 421 -6.55 14.50 15.59
CA LEU A 421 -7.18 14.86 14.32
C LEU A 421 -8.39 15.77 14.51
N GLY A 422 -9.09 15.66 15.64
CA GLY A 422 -10.36 16.35 15.84
C GLY A 422 -11.49 15.82 14.99
N ALA A 423 -11.39 14.56 14.55
CA ALA A 423 -12.38 13.90 13.71
C ALA A 423 -12.59 12.45 14.18
N PRO A 424 -13.77 11.86 13.95
CA PRO A 424 -14.02 10.48 14.33
C PRO A 424 -13.10 9.51 13.59
N VAL A 425 -12.71 8.44 14.28
CA VAL A 425 -11.94 7.32 13.72
C VAL A 425 -12.80 6.06 13.77
N ASP A 426 -12.95 5.40 12.62
CA ASP A 426 -13.80 4.23 12.45
C ASP A 426 -12.95 2.97 12.22
N ARG A 427 -13.05 2.00 13.13
CA ARG A 427 -12.43 0.68 12.98
C ARG A 427 -13.47 -0.34 12.51
N PRO A 428 -13.25 -1.05 11.38
CA PRO A 428 -14.14 -2.07 10.88
C PRO A 428 -14.04 -3.35 11.72
N ARG A 429 -15.09 -4.18 11.66
CA ARG A 429 -15.09 -5.53 12.23
C ARG A 429 -14.13 -6.48 11.52
N ASN A 430 -14.03 -6.37 10.19
CA ASN A 430 -13.05 -7.10 9.41
C ASN A 430 -11.83 -6.21 9.16
N THR A 431 -10.67 -6.59 9.70
CA THR A 431 -9.41 -5.86 9.51
C THR A 431 -8.62 -6.32 8.29
N GLU A 432 -9.03 -7.40 7.62
CA GLU A 432 -8.42 -7.91 6.37
C GLU A 432 -9.03 -7.20 5.15
N THR A 433 -9.11 -5.87 5.20
CA THR A 433 -9.79 -5.02 4.21
C THR A 433 -9.17 -5.12 2.84
N THR A 434 -7.84 -5.29 2.74
CA THR A 434 -7.12 -5.53 1.49
C THR A 434 -7.66 -6.75 0.74
N ALA A 435 -7.67 -7.93 1.38
CA ALA A 435 -8.19 -9.14 0.79
C ALA A 435 -9.71 -9.06 0.53
N GLN A 436 -10.46 -8.43 1.42
CA GLN A 436 -11.90 -8.22 1.24
C GLN A 436 -12.21 -7.34 0.03
N GLY A 437 -11.43 -6.29 -0.23
CA GLY A 437 -11.58 -5.46 -1.41
C GLY A 437 -11.31 -6.22 -2.71
N ALA A 438 -10.27 -7.04 -2.75
CA ALA A 438 -9.99 -7.92 -3.88
C ALA A 438 -11.12 -8.93 -4.11
N ALA A 439 -11.65 -9.53 -3.04
CA ALA A 439 -12.81 -10.42 -3.11
C ALA A 439 -14.06 -9.69 -3.62
N TRP A 440 -14.30 -8.46 -3.15
CA TRP A 440 -15.43 -7.66 -3.61
C TRP A 440 -15.32 -7.31 -5.10
N LEU A 441 -14.14 -6.94 -5.60
CA LEU A 441 -13.92 -6.67 -7.03
C LEU A 441 -14.26 -7.90 -7.88
N ALA A 442 -13.74 -9.06 -7.51
CA ALA A 442 -14.01 -10.31 -8.22
C ALA A 442 -15.48 -10.72 -8.14
N GLY A 443 -16.11 -10.55 -6.97
CA GLY A 443 -17.52 -10.82 -6.76
C GLY A 443 -18.43 -9.85 -7.52
N TYR A 444 -18.05 -8.58 -7.62
CA TYR A 444 -18.78 -7.55 -8.37
C TYR A 444 -18.80 -7.91 -9.85
N ARG A 445 -17.63 -8.22 -10.43
CA ARG A 445 -17.53 -8.66 -11.83
C ARG A 445 -18.26 -9.98 -12.09
N ALA A 446 -18.29 -10.89 -11.13
CA ALA A 446 -19.02 -12.16 -11.22
C ALA A 446 -20.55 -12.01 -11.06
N GLY A 447 -21.07 -10.82 -10.74
CA GLY A 447 -22.49 -10.61 -10.43
C GLY A 447 -22.94 -11.22 -9.10
N LEU A 448 -21.98 -11.48 -8.19
CA LEU A 448 -22.18 -12.11 -6.89
C LEU A 448 -22.20 -11.10 -5.74
N CYS A 449 -21.50 -9.97 -5.88
CA CYS A 449 -21.49 -8.88 -4.89
C CYS A 449 -22.34 -7.69 -5.36
N PRO A 450 -22.94 -6.93 -4.43
CA PRO A 450 -23.76 -5.78 -4.77
C PRO A 450 -22.91 -4.61 -5.27
N PRO A 451 -23.52 -3.64 -5.98
CA PRO A 451 -22.81 -2.45 -6.47
C PRO A 451 -22.25 -1.58 -5.31
N PRO A 452 -21.29 -0.69 -5.59
CA PRO A 452 -20.57 0.11 -4.58
C PRO A 452 -21.44 0.75 -3.49
N GLY A 453 -22.55 1.39 -3.88
CA GLY A 453 -23.43 2.09 -2.96
C GLY A 453 -24.21 1.17 -2.01
N GLU A 454 -24.47 -0.07 -2.40
CA GLU A 454 -25.10 -1.07 -1.54
C GLU A 454 -24.07 -1.77 -0.65
N TYR A 455 -22.90 -2.11 -1.20
CA TYR A 455 -21.81 -2.66 -0.40
C TYR A 455 -21.38 -1.71 0.74
N ALA A 456 -21.35 -0.40 0.47
CA ALA A 456 -21.06 0.60 1.49
C ALA A 456 -22.04 0.61 2.68
N LYS A 457 -23.30 0.17 2.49
CA LYS A 457 -24.28 0.03 3.57
C LYS A 457 -24.05 -1.22 4.41
N ALA A 458 -23.43 -2.25 3.84
CA ALA A 458 -23.10 -3.51 4.50
C ALA A 458 -21.77 -3.46 5.28
N TRP A 459 -20.98 -2.39 5.12
CA TRP A 459 -19.74 -2.19 5.88
C TRP A 459 -20.03 -2.16 7.39
N GLN A 460 -19.38 -3.07 8.13
CA GLN A 460 -19.65 -3.27 9.55
C GLN A 460 -18.63 -2.52 10.42
N LEU A 461 -19.12 -1.51 11.12
CA LEU A 461 -18.38 -0.83 12.19
C LEU A 461 -18.21 -1.77 13.39
N ASP A 462 -16.98 -1.95 13.87
CA ASP A 462 -16.72 -2.51 15.20
C ASP A 462 -16.78 -1.41 16.24
N ARG A 463 -15.99 -0.35 16.05
CA ARG A 463 -15.88 0.73 17.01
C ARG A 463 -15.61 2.07 16.34
N ARG A 464 -16.32 3.10 16.80
CA ARG A 464 -16.00 4.51 16.55
C ARG A 464 -15.30 5.12 17.75
N PHE A 465 -14.23 5.86 17.50
CA PHE A 465 -13.53 6.67 18.47
C PHE A 465 -13.88 8.13 18.20
N GLU A 466 -14.55 8.76 19.16
CA GLU A 466 -14.88 10.18 19.10
C GLU A 466 -13.76 11.00 19.76
N PRO A 467 -13.43 12.20 19.24
CA PRO A 467 -12.48 13.10 19.86
C PRO A 467 -12.94 13.50 21.28
N ARG A 468 -12.02 13.44 22.24
CA ARG A 468 -12.21 13.82 23.66
C ARG A 468 -11.29 14.94 24.11
N MET A 469 -10.21 15.20 23.36
CA MET A 469 -9.26 16.28 23.61
C MET A 469 -9.84 17.63 23.15
N SER A 470 -9.72 18.66 23.99
CA SER A 470 -10.12 20.03 23.64
C SER A 470 -9.26 20.59 22.51
N ASP A 471 -9.80 21.54 21.76
CA ASP A 471 -9.10 22.15 20.63
C ASP A 471 -7.81 22.86 21.08
N ASP A 472 -7.83 23.56 22.23
CA ASP A 472 -6.64 24.22 22.80
C ASP A 472 -5.50 23.22 23.10
N ASP A 473 -5.82 22.08 23.72
CA ASP A 473 -4.81 21.06 24.04
C ASP A 473 -4.28 20.37 22.78
N ARG A 474 -5.18 20.10 21.83
CA ARG A 474 -4.87 19.53 20.52
C ARG A 474 -3.89 20.44 19.76
N ASP A 475 -4.15 21.73 19.69
CA ASP A 475 -3.31 22.68 18.96
C ASP A 475 -1.99 22.96 19.67
N ARG A 476 -1.98 22.98 20.99
CA ARG A 476 -0.75 23.06 21.79
C ARG A 476 0.17 21.85 21.55
N ARG A 477 -0.39 20.63 21.60
CA ARG A 477 0.35 19.38 21.37
C ARG A 477 0.88 19.32 19.94
N TYR A 478 0.06 19.68 18.96
CA TYR A 478 0.48 19.68 17.56
C TYR A 478 1.55 20.73 17.26
N SER A 479 1.44 21.93 17.84
CA SER A 479 2.48 22.95 17.72
C SER A 479 3.83 22.48 18.29
N ALA A 480 3.81 21.68 19.37
CA ALA A 480 5.03 21.08 19.91
C ALA A 480 5.63 20.02 18.98
N TRP A 481 4.78 19.18 18.39
CA TRP A 481 5.17 18.24 17.32
C TRP A 481 5.83 18.95 16.15
N GLN A 482 5.21 20.00 15.60
CA GLN A 482 5.75 20.73 14.45
C GLN A 482 7.13 21.33 14.75
N ARG A 483 7.35 21.86 15.96
CA ARG A 483 8.69 22.33 16.38
C ARG A 483 9.72 21.20 16.45
N ALA A 484 9.32 20.03 16.95
CA ALA A 484 10.20 18.86 17.00
C ALA A 484 10.58 18.37 15.60
N VAL A 485 9.63 18.33 14.66
CA VAL A 485 9.90 17.99 13.26
C VAL A 485 10.84 19.00 12.61
N GLN A 486 10.61 20.31 12.81
CA GLN A 486 11.51 21.34 12.29
C GLN A 486 12.93 21.22 12.85
N ALA A 487 13.08 20.88 14.13
CA ALA A 487 14.38 20.59 14.70
C ALA A 487 15.06 19.40 14.00
N VAL A 488 14.32 18.31 13.75
CA VAL A 488 14.83 17.14 13.01
C VAL A 488 15.22 17.47 11.58
N LEU A 489 14.48 18.33 10.89
CA LEU A 489 14.78 18.74 9.51
C LEU A 489 15.98 19.70 9.41
N SER A 490 16.37 20.34 10.52
CA SER A 490 17.46 21.32 10.57
C SER A 490 18.84 20.74 10.91
N VAL A 491 18.88 19.47 11.31
CA VAL A 491 20.10 18.71 11.66
C VAL A 491 20.53 17.90 10.46
#